data_AF-A0A5C6UA51-F1
#
_entry.id   AF-A0A5C6UA51-F1
#
_cell.length_a   1.000
_cell.length_b   1.000
_cell.length_c   1.000
_cell.angle_alpha   90.00
_cell.angle_beta   90.00
_cell.angle_gamma   90.00
#
_symmetry.space_group_name_H-M   'P 1'
#
loop_
_entity.id
_entity.type
_entity.pdbx_description
1 polymer ?
#
loop_
_entity_poly.entity_id
_entity_poly.type
_entity_poly.pdbx_seq_one_letter_code
_entity_poly.pdbx_strand_id
1 'polypeptide(L)'
;MTTPAPQILDALLRHDRVKALVLIDEKGNPLATRGQARSMIAGANEATALTDLSTISADASECVYITRHGLHHFLIVIFDEHVDFDTLKKDVDATIAQHQR
;
A
#
# COMPACT_ATOMS: atom_id res chain seq x y z
N MET A 1 4.15 -12.79 21.26
CA MET A 1 4.98 -11.73 20.66
C MET A 1 4.11 -11.02 19.64
N THR A 2 3.68 -9.79 19.94
CA THR A 2 2.77 -9.02 19.09
C THR A 2 3.51 -8.54 17.86
N THR A 3 3.06 -8.97 16.69
CA THR A 3 3.66 -8.67 15.40
C THR A 3 3.80 -7.15 15.22
N PRO A 4 4.98 -6.59 14.93
CA PRO A 4 5.18 -5.14 14.70
C PRO A 4 4.54 -4.63 13.40
N ALA A 5 4.07 -5.55 12.55
CA ALA A 5 3.45 -5.30 11.25
C ALA A 5 2.27 -4.29 11.22
N PRO A 6 1.38 -4.16 12.21
CA PRO A 6 0.27 -3.21 12.14
C PRO A 6 0.74 -1.75 12.27
N GLN A 7 1.76 -1.50 13.10
CA GLN A 7 2.17 -0.14 13.48
C GLN A 7 2.88 0.60 12.33
N ILE A 8 3.71 -0.12 11.57
CA ILE A 8 4.38 0.48 10.40
C ILE A 8 3.38 0.84 9.29
N LEU A 9 2.34 0.02 9.09
CA LEU A 9 1.31 0.31 8.10
C LEU A 9 0.49 1.54 8.49
N ASP A 10 0.14 1.66 9.77
CA ASP A 10 -0.59 2.84 10.27
C ASP A 10 0.27 4.12 10.21
N ALA A 11 1.59 4.01 10.39
CA ALA A 11 2.52 5.14 10.24
C ALA A 11 2.63 5.59 8.77
N LEU A 12 2.75 4.64 7.86
CA LEU A 12 2.88 4.92 6.43
C LEU A 12 1.57 5.42 5.79
N LEU A 13 0.41 4.95 6.28
CA LEU A 13 -0.88 5.40 5.76
C LEU A 13 -1.19 6.85 6.13
N ARG A 14 -0.57 7.41 7.17
CA ARG A 14 -0.71 8.83 7.52
C ARG A 14 -0.04 9.76 6.50
N HIS A 15 0.78 9.23 5.59
CA HIS A 15 1.26 10.02 4.47
C HIS A 15 0.11 10.20 3.47
N ASP A 16 -0.28 11.46 3.27
CA ASP A 16 -1.39 11.89 2.40
C ASP A 16 -1.24 11.47 0.92
N ARG A 17 -0.10 10.85 0.59
CA ARG A 17 0.32 10.42 -0.74
C ARG A 17 0.16 8.90 -0.94
N VAL A 18 -0.14 8.15 0.11
CA VAL A 18 -0.29 6.69 0.07
C VAL A 18 -1.78 6.33 0.12
N LYS A 19 -2.25 5.61 -0.90
CA LYS A 19 -3.64 5.14 -0.98
C LYS A 19 -3.85 3.82 -0.26
N ALA A 20 -2.91 2.91 -0.41
CA ALA A 20 -2.96 1.61 0.26
C ALA A 20 -1.58 1.01 0.48
N LEU A 21 -1.52 0.10 1.43
CA LEU A 21 -0.35 -0.63 1.84
C LEU A 21 -0.71 -2.11 2.03
N VAL A 22 0.14 -3.00 1.53
CA VAL A 22 0.00 -4.44 1.71
C VAL A 22 1.33 -5.01 2.17
N LEU A 23 1.33 -5.65 3.34
CA LEU A 23 2.46 -6.44 3.80
C LEU A 23 2.24 -7.89 3.36
N ILE A 24 3.19 -8.45 2.62
CA ILE A 24 3.17 -9.82 2.13
C ILE A 24 4.34 -10.63 2.69
N ASP A 25 4.16 -11.95 2.80
CA ASP A 25 5.25 -12.89 3.08
C ASP A 25 6.07 -13.21 1.81
N GLU A 26 7.14 -13.99 1.97
CA GLU A 26 8.00 -14.45 0.86
C GLU A 26 7.29 -15.32 -0.19
N LYS A 27 6.09 -15.81 0.11
CA LYS A 27 5.25 -16.59 -0.81
C LYS A 27 4.19 -15.73 -1.49
N GLY A 28 4.14 -14.44 -1.19
CA GLY A 28 3.15 -13.50 -1.73
C GLY A 28 1.81 -13.50 -0.99
N ASN A 29 1.69 -14.18 0.15
CA ASN A 29 0.46 -14.14 0.92
C ASN A 29 0.33 -12.81 1.67
N PRO A 30 -0.85 -12.14 1.61
CA PRO A 30 -1.07 -10.92 2.37
C PRO A 30 -1.17 -11.23 3.87
N LEU A 31 -0.27 -10.63 4.64
CA LEU A 31 -0.25 -10.70 6.10
C LEU A 31 -1.09 -9.58 6.72
N ALA A 32 -1.04 -8.39 6.13
CA ALA A 32 -1.80 -7.23 6.60
C ALA A 32 -2.01 -6.21 5.48
N THR A 33 -3.14 -5.50 5.54
CA THR A 33 -3.54 -4.48 4.57
C THR A 33 -4.05 -3.23 5.29
N ARG A 34 -3.73 -2.05 4.73
CA ARG A 34 -4.24 -0.75 5.15
C ARG A 34 -4.57 0.14 3.96
N GLY A 35 -5.53 1.03 4.11
CA GLY A 35 -5.96 1.96 3.05
C GLY A 35 -6.94 1.34 2.05
N GLN A 36 -7.25 2.12 1.01
CA GLN A 36 -8.17 1.75 -0.06
C GLN A 36 -7.59 2.25 -1.39
N ALA A 37 -6.99 1.34 -2.16
CA ALA A 37 -6.58 1.60 -3.53
C ALA A 37 -7.58 0.95 -4.50
N ARG A 38 -7.81 1.56 -5.67
CA ARG A 38 -8.73 1.03 -6.68
C ARG A 38 -8.34 -0.37 -7.12
N SER A 39 -7.05 -0.60 -7.26
CA SER A 39 -6.46 -1.90 -7.64
C SER A 39 -6.82 -3.03 -6.65
N MET A 40 -7.25 -2.70 -5.42
CA MET A 40 -7.69 -3.67 -4.41
C MET A 40 -9.21 -3.93 -4.43
N ILE A 41 -9.99 -3.01 -5.00
CA ILE A 41 -11.46 -3.09 -5.06
C ILE A 41 -11.90 -4.00 -6.22
N ALA A 42 -11.15 -3.99 -7.33
CA ALA A 42 -11.48 -4.74 -8.55
C ALA A 42 -11.52 -6.27 -8.35
N GLY A 43 -10.80 -6.81 -7.35
CA GLY A 43 -10.78 -8.25 -7.06
C GLY A 43 -11.87 -8.74 -6.07
N ALA A 44 -12.60 -7.84 -5.42
CA ALA A 44 -13.49 -8.19 -4.32
C ALA A 44 -14.95 -8.40 -4.73
N ASN A 45 -15.41 -7.84 -5.87
CA ASN A 45 -16.79 -7.96 -6.33
C ASN A 45 -16.94 -7.59 -7.82
N GLU A 46 -16.81 -8.57 -8.72
CA GLU A 46 -17.14 -8.38 -10.14
C GLU A 46 -18.60 -7.93 -10.35
N ALA A 47 -19.51 -8.30 -9.43
CA ALA A 47 -20.92 -7.94 -9.50
C ALA A 47 -21.24 -6.49 -9.04
N THR A 48 -20.39 -5.87 -8.23
CA THR A 48 -20.61 -4.50 -7.71
C THR A 48 -19.89 -3.43 -8.55
N ALA A 49 -18.84 -3.83 -9.28
CA ALA A 49 -18.09 -2.96 -10.19
C ALA A 49 -18.95 -2.37 -11.33
N LEU A 50 -20.04 -3.05 -11.73
CA LEU A 50 -20.91 -2.58 -12.82
C LEU A 50 -21.82 -1.39 -12.43
N THR A 51 -22.15 -1.25 -11.15
CA THR A 51 -22.99 -0.15 -10.64
C THR A 51 -22.22 1.14 -10.36
N ASP A 52 -20.91 1.04 -10.10
CA ASP A 52 -20.05 2.19 -9.74
C ASP A 52 -19.26 2.75 -10.93
N LEU A 53 -19.43 2.22 -12.14
CA LEU A 53 -18.73 2.69 -13.36
C LEU A 53 -18.98 4.16 -13.71
N SER A 54 -20.05 4.77 -13.18
CA SER A 54 -20.39 6.18 -13.39
C SER A 54 -19.74 7.14 -12.38
N THR A 55 -19.16 6.60 -11.30
CA THR A 55 -18.47 7.32 -10.21
C THR A 55 -16.95 7.11 -10.26
N ILE A 56 -16.47 6.25 -11.15
CA ILE A 56 -15.04 6.07 -11.43
C ILE A 56 -14.53 7.31 -12.19
N SER A 57 -14.19 8.36 -11.45
CA SER A 57 -13.37 9.48 -11.95
C SER A 57 -12.20 8.93 -12.76
N ALA A 58 -12.06 9.41 -13.99
CA ALA A 58 -11.12 8.91 -15.00
C ALA A 58 -9.65 9.30 -14.75
N ASP A 59 -9.33 10.02 -13.68
CA ASP A 59 -8.14 10.89 -13.68
C ASP A 59 -7.02 10.57 -12.67
N ALA A 60 -6.91 9.35 -12.16
CA ALA A 60 -5.71 9.01 -11.37
C ALA A 60 -5.27 7.56 -11.58
N SER A 61 -4.24 7.36 -12.41
CA SER A 61 -3.49 6.10 -12.44
C SER A 61 -2.79 5.90 -11.10
N GLU A 62 -2.73 4.64 -10.65
CA GLU A 62 -2.04 4.27 -9.42
C GLU A 62 -0.67 3.67 -9.76
N CYS A 63 0.34 4.04 -8.99
CA CYS A 63 1.67 3.47 -9.06
C CYS A 63 1.94 2.54 -7.87
N VAL A 64 2.86 1.59 -8.08
CA VAL A 64 3.20 0.56 -7.09
C VAL A 64 4.70 0.61 -6.81
N TYR A 65 5.05 0.69 -5.53
CA TYR A 65 6.41 0.54 -5.02
C TYR A 65 6.48 -0.68 -4.12
N ILE A 66 7.43 -1.58 -4.39
CA ILE A 66 7.66 -2.79 -3.60
C ILE A 66 9.03 -2.68 -2.95
N THR A 67 9.06 -2.83 -1.63
CA THR A 67 10.30 -2.78 -0.85
C THR A 67 10.34 -3.89 0.20
N ARG A 68 11.54 -4.25 0.65
CA ARG A 68 11.73 -5.34 1.61
C ARG A 68 11.55 -4.84 3.04
N HIS A 69 10.78 -5.55 3.85
CA HIS A 69 10.59 -5.26 5.27
C HIS A 69 11.06 -6.45 6.13
N GLY A 70 12.31 -6.40 6.58
CA GLY A 70 12.94 -7.50 7.31
C GLY A 70 13.36 -8.67 6.40
N LEU A 71 13.57 -9.85 6.98
CA LEU A 71 14.13 -11.00 6.25
C LEU A 71 13.13 -11.68 5.32
N HIS A 72 11.86 -11.83 5.74
CA HIS A 72 10.87 -12.68 5.07
C HIS A 72 9.60 -11.94 4.63
N HIS A 73 9.59 -10.60 4.67
CA HIS A 73 8.42 -9.82 4.30
C HIS A 73 8.75 -8.74 3.28
N PHE A 74 7.73 -8.40 2.48
CA PHE A 74 7.77 -7.30 1.54
C PHE A 74 6.59 -6.38 1.80
N LEU A 75 6.82 -5.09 1.64
CA LEU A 75 5.81 -4.06 1.72
C LEU A 75 5.53 -3.53 0.32
N ILE A 76 4.27 -3.60 -0.07
CA ILE A 76 3.72 -3.02 -1.27
C ILE A 76 3.06 -1.69 -0.87
N VAL A 77 3.47 -0.61 -1.53
CA VAL A 77 2.94 0.74 -1.35
C VAL A 77 2.25 1.16 -2.64
N ILE A 78 0.98 1.55 -2.54
CA ILE A 78 0.17 2.02 -3.66
C ILE A 78 -0.11 3.50 -3.46
N PHE A 79 0.16 4.30 -4.49
CA PHE A 79 0.09 5.76 -4.45
C PHE A 79 -0.37 6.34 -5.80
N ASP A 80 -0.71 7.62 -5.83
CA ASP A 80 -1.11 8.30 -7.07
C ASP A 80 0.07 8.57 -8.00
N GLU A 81 -0.12 8.44 -9.31
CA GLU A 81 0.91 8.70 -10.34
C GLU A 81 1.54 10.11 -10.24
N HIS A 82 0.80 11.09 -9.74
CA HIS A 82 1.30 12.46 -9.58
C HIS A 82 2.19 12.69 -8.35
N VAL A 83 2.36 11.68 -7.50
CA VAL A 83 3.26 11.77 -6.35
C VAL A 83 4.71 11.71 -6.81
N ASP A 84 5.54 12.62 -6.29
CA ASP A 84 6.99 12.53 -6.43
C ASP A 84 7.52 11.24 -5.76
N PHE A 85 7.86 10.27 -6.60
CA PHE A 85 8.34 8.96 -6.20
C PHE A 85 9.63 9.03 -5.37
N ASP A 86 10.57 9.92 -5.72
CA ASP A 86 11.86 9.97 -5.01
C ASP A 86 11.67 10.45 -3.56
N THR A 87 10.77 11.41 -3.37
CA THR A 87 10.39 11.88 -2.03
C THR A 87 9.62 10.79 -1.27
N LEU A 88 8.61 10.18 -1.90
CA LEU A 88 7.83 9.08 -1.28
C LEU A 88 8.74 7.93 -0.85
N LYS A 89 9.65 7.51 -1.74
CA LYS A 89 10.60 6.42 -1.48
C LYS A 89 11.48 6.73 -0.28
N LYS A 90 12.04 7.95 -0.18
CA LYS A 90 12.86 8.36 0.96
C LYS A 90 12.07 8.30 2.27
N ASP A 91 10.83 8.78 2.27
CA ASP A 91 9.97 8.78 3.46
C ASP A 91 9.61 7.35 3.90
N VAL A 92 9.24 6.50 2.94
CA VAL A 92 8.91 5.09 3.19
C VAL A 92 10.12 4.34 3.73
N ASP A 93 11.28 4.48 3.08
CA ASP A 93 12.51 3.81 3.51
C ASP A 93 12.98 4.28 4.89
N ALA A 94 12.85 5.59 5.19
CA ALA A 94 13.15 6.14 6.52
C ALA A 94 12.22 5.57 7.60
N THR A 95 10.93 5.46 7.31
CA THR A 95 9.94 4.89 8.24
C THR A 95 10.21 3.41 8.48
N ILE A 96 10.56 2.65 7.45
CA ILE A 96 10.96 1.25 7.57
C ILE A 96 12.19 1.10 8.47
N ALA A 97 13.22 1.92 8.26
CA ALA A 97 14.45 1.87 9.05
C ALA A 97 14.20 2.16 10.55
N GLN A 98 13.23 3.01 10.88
CA GLN A 98 12.86 3.32 12.27
C GLN A 98 12.15 2.15 12.97
N HIS A 99 11.41 1.32 12.23
CA HIS A 99 10.61 0.21 12.77
C HIS A 99 11.33 -1.16 12.67
N GLN A 100 12.58 -1.19 12.19
CA GLN A 100 13.43 -2.38 12.13
C GLN A 100 14.42 -2.49 13.31
N ARG A 101 14.38 -1.56 14.26
CA ARG A 101 15.23 -1.58 15.47
C ARG A 101 14.58 -2.31 16.64
#